data_AF-A0A059LDU1-F1
#
_entry.id   AF-A0A059LDU1-F1
#
_cell.length_a   1.000
_cell.length_b   1.000
_cell.length_c   1.000
_cell.angle_alpha   90.00
_cell.angle_beta   90.00
_cell.angle_gamma   90.00
#
_symmetry.space_group_name_H-M   'P 1'
#
loop_
_entity.id
_entity.type
_entity.pdbx_description
1 polymer ?
#
loop_
_entity_poly.entity_id
_entity_poly.type
_entity_poly.pdbx_seq_one_letter_code
_entity_poly.pdbx_strand_id
1 'polypeptide(L)'
;FALGIELKKLGWQCRYVQEYLAIGEAPDDVRNCFQQRSRWSKGHFQVFFSRHNPLIGRGLSPFMRWMYGSVILSYFSAFLATPLLMLVPMITVWFGSFPIVINQWAAICITVYYAATLLVNYYCHSLGHLKSMWFSGIANNVLWYAFLKAMYRATIGRWIDGNIVFKVTAKGLQRMGALPLRDVWMALFFFTTMLVTLIFGLVHYSRGPASTPLTISLIFMAMNLLPNYLLLQYALWRPRVLFNAVCKVAMFLTTALMILGLVLVWCLYPRSYNFGAALGSGVFFLDTQRVGALPADYPVSWRGNSFLSEQKSAIWVAYNSTTNSNGQVIVSPPPPFSFDNLFGRRLQQQSGGDQWLNDLFGDQET
;
A
#
# COMPACT_ATOMS: atom_id res chain seq x y z
N PHE A 1 -19.37 16.81 -19.69
CA PHE A 1 -18.48 17.10 -18.54
C PHE A 1 -17.88 18.50 -18.65
N ALA A 2 -16.90 18.76 -19.53
CA ALA A 2 -16.22 20.06 -19.64
C ALA A 2 -17.16 21.26 -19.83
N LEU A 3 -18.06 21.22 -20.82
CA LEU A 3 -19.05 22.28 -21.04
C LEU A 3 -19.94 22.53 -19.80
N GLY A 4 -20.34 21.48 -19.11
CA GLY A 4 -21.16 21.59 -17.90
C GLY A 4 -20.46 22.34 -16.76
N ILE A 5 -19.14 22.19 -16.65
CA ILE A 5 -18.32 22.96 -15.70
C ILE A 5 -18.35 24.45 -16.04
N GLU A 6 -18.16 24.81 -17.32
CA GLU A 6 -18.16 26.20 -17.77
C GLU A 6 -19.54 26.86 -17.63
N LEU A 7 -20.61 26.15 -18.00
CA LEU A 7 -21.97 26.63 -17.73
C LEU A 7 -22.22 26.83 -16.24
N LYS A 8 -21.73 25.92 -15.38
CA LYS A 8 -21.91 26.08 -13.94
C LYS A 8 -21.15 27.29 -13.38
N LYS A 9 -19.98 27.61 -13.92
CA LYS A 9 -19.22 28.84 -13.58
C LYS A 9 -19.98 30.12 -13.93
N LEU A 10 -20.81 30.07 -14.97
CA LEU A 10 -21.66 31.17 -15.41
C LEU A 10 -23.00 31.24 -14.64
N GLY A 11 -23.17 30.45 -13.58
CA GLY A 11 -24.38 30.50 -12.73
C GLY A 11 -25.54 29.64 -13.23
N TRP A 12 -25.39 28.90 -14.33
CA TRP A 12 -26.44 28.03 -14.84
C TRP A 12 -26.80 26.93 -13.84
N GLN A 13 -28.08 26.56 -13.83
CA GLN A 13 -28.61 25.50 -12.98
C GLN A 13 -28.78 24.22 -13.79
N CYS A 14 -28.39 23.11 -13.20
CA CYS A 14 -28.58 21.78 -13.77
C CYS A 14 -29.57 21.03 -12.87
N ARG A 15 -30.57 20.38 -13.48
CA ARG A 15 -31.53 19.53 -12.78
C ARG A 15 -31.49 18.14 -13.40
N TYR A 16 -31.48 17.11 -12.55
CA TYR A 16 -31.59 15.72 -12.96
C TYR A 16 -33.04 15.28 -12.80
N VAL A 17 -33.61 14.70 -13.86
CA VAL A 17 -34.95 14.09 -13.85
C VAL A 17 -34.74 12.58 -13.83
N GLN A 18 -35.27 11.91 -12.80
CA GLN A 18 -35.11 10.48 -12.60
C GLN A 18 -36.18 9.69 -13.37
N GLU A 19 -36.22 9.88 -14.69
CA GLU A 19 -37.15 9.20 -15.58
C GLU A 19 -36.39 8.46 -16.69
N TYR A 20 -36.89 7.29 -17.09
CA TYR A 20 -36.31 6.51 -18.17
C TYR A 20 -36.75 7.09 -19.53
N LEU A 21 -36.02 8.11 -19.99
CA LEU A 21 -36.37 8.88 -21.20
C LEU A 21 -35.60 8.45 -22.46
N ALA A 22 -34.54 7.64 -22.33
CA ALA A 22 -33.70 7.25 -23.45
C ALA A 22 -33.15 5.82 -23.29
N ILE A 23 -33.11 5.09 -24.40
CA ILE A 23 -32.52 3.75 -24.48
C ILE A 23 -31.18 3.87 -25.20
N GLY A 24 -30.10 3.45 -24.53
CA GLY A 24 -28.75 3.44 -25.09
C GLY A 24 -28.21 2.03 -25.23
N GLU A 25 -27.30 1.84 -26.20
CA GLU A 25 -26.56 0.60 -26.36
C GLU A 25 -25.28 0.60 -25.50
N ALA A 26 -25.03 -0.52 -24.81
CA ALA A 26 -23.79 -0.73 -24.06
C ALA A 26 -22.74 -1.42 -24.95
N PRO A 27 -21.44 -1.26 -24.68
CA PRO A 27 -20.41 -2.02 -25.39
C PRO A 27 -20.54 -3.53 -25.19
N ASP A 28 -20.65 -4.28 -26.27
CA ASP A 28 -20.81 -5.75 -26.24
C ASP A 28 -19.50 -6.53 -26.04
N ASP A 29 -18.36 -5.84 -26.04
CA ASP A 29 -17.02 -6.43 -25.97
C ASP A 29 -16.13 -5.74 -24.93
N VAL A 30 -15.25 -6.52 -24.29
CA VAL A 30 -14.25 -6.09 -23.31
C VAL A 30 -13.39 -4.97 -23.91
N ARG A 31 -12.90 -5.15 -25.15
CA ARG A 31 -12.07 -4.15 -25.82
C ARG A 31 -12.82 -2.82 -25.96
N ASN A 32 -14.07 -2.85 -26.38
CA ASN A 32 -14.90 -1.67 -26.57
C ASN A 32 -15.23 -0.99 -25.24
N CYS A 33 -15.50 -1.77 -24.19
CA CYS A 33 -15.68 -1.26 -22.83
C CYS A 33 -14.41 -0.54 -22.32
N PHE A 34 -13.24 -1.17 -22.47
CA PHE A 34 -11.96 -0.59 -22.06
C PHE A 34 -11.62 0.68 -22.82
N GLN A 35 -11.87 0.70 -24.14
CA GLN A 35 -11.71 1.92 -24.95
C GLN A 35 -12.64 3.03 -24.48
N GLN A 36 -13.91 2.74 -24.25
CA GLN A 36 -14.88 3.74 -23.79
C GLN A 36 -14.46 4.34 -22.44
N ARG A 37 -14.16 3.49 -21.46
CA ARG A 37 -13.74 3.93 -20.11
C ARG A 37 -12.41 4.67 -20.11
N SER A 38 -11.45 4.22 -20.93
CA SER A 38 -10.18 4.93 -21.12
C SER A 38 -10.39 6.31 -21.74
N ARG A 39 -11.31 6.46 -22.70
CA ARG A 39 -11.64 7.78 -23.29
C ARG A 39 -12.25 8.72 -22.25
N TRP A 40 -13.17 8.23 -21.42
CA TRP A 40 -13.75 9.03 -20.34
C TRP A 40 -12.68 9.51 -19.37
N SER A 41 -11.89 8.58 -18.82
CA SER A 41 -10.80 8.91 -17.90
C SER A 41 -9.82 9.92 -18.50
N LYS A 42 -9.42 9.74 -19.76
CA LYS A 42 -8.51 10.66 -20.45
C LYS A 42 -9.11 12.06 -20.58
N GLY A 43 -10.38 12.18 -20.97
CA GLY A 43 -11.05 13.47 -21.05
C GLY A 43 -11.13 14.20 -19.71
N HIS A 44 -11.37 13.46 -18.62
CA HIS A 44 -11.37 14.05 -17.27
C HIS A 44 -9.98 14.55 -16.86
N PHE A 45 -8.93 13.78 -17.16
CA PHE A 45 -7.57 14.23 -16.89
C PHE A 45 -7.14 15.41 -17.76
N GLN A 46 -7.54 15.45 -19.03
CA GLN A 46 -7.30 16.63 -19.88
C GLN A 46 -7.93 17.89 -19.28
N VAL A 47 -9.16 17.80 -18.76
CA VAL A 47 -9.79 18.92 -18.06
C VAL A 47 -9.01 19.29 -16.79
N PHE A 48 -8.62 18.29 -16.00
CA PHE A 48 -7.87 18.49 -14.75
C PHE A 48 -6.52 19.20 -14.96
N PHE A 49 -5.76 18.82 -15.98
CA PHE A 49 -4.46 19.43 -16.29
C PHE A 49 -4.56 20.62 -17.25
N SER A 50 -5.77 21.04 -17.61
CA SER A 50 -6.00 22.25 -18.41
C SER A 50 -6.23 23.48 -17.54
N ARG A 51 -6.29 24.65 -18.18
CA ARG A 51 -6.74 25.90 -17.53
C ARG A 51 -8.19 25.84 -17.01
N HIS A 52 -8.97 24.84 -17.43
CA HIS A 52 -10.36 24.63 -17.00
C HIS A 52 -10.51 23.73 -15.78
N ASN A 53 -9.43 23.49 -15.01
CA ASN A 53 -9.47 22.65 -13.82
C ASN A 53 -10.58 23.11 -12.84
N PRO A 54 -11.55 22.24 -12.49
CA PRO A 54 -12.66 22.59 -11.61
C PRO A 54 -12.26 22.79 -10.14
N LEU A 55 -11.11 22.27 -9.69
CA LEU A 55 -10.65 22.44 -8.31
C LEU A 55 -10.06 23.83 -8.06
N ILE A 56 -9.33 24.36 -9.04
CA ILE A 56 -8.55 25.60 -8.91
C ILE A 56 -9.26 26.78 -9.60
N GLY A 57 -10.06 26.51 -10.62
CA GLY A 57 -10.76 27.52 -11.41
C GLY A 57 -11.72 28.41 -10.59
N ARG A 58 -11.84 29.68 -11.02
CA ARG A 58 -12.81 30.63 -10.47
C ARG A 58 -14.23 30.31 -10.96
N GLY A 59 -15.25 30.85 -10.26
CA GLY A 59 -16.66 30.74 -10.64
C GLY A 59 -17.41 29.52 -10.08
N LEU A 60 -16.74 28.58 -9.40
CA LEU A 60 -17.39 27.45 -8.73
C LEU A 60 -17.41 27.60 -7.21
N SER A 61 -18.55 27.30 -6.59
CA SER A 61 -18.68 27.17 -5.14
C SER A 61 -17.86 25.98 -4.61
N PRO A 62 -17.41 26.00 -3.35
CA PRO A 62 -16.60 24.92 -2.77
C PRO A 62 -17.24 23.53 -2.94
N PHE A 63 -18.56 23.44 -2.76
CA PHE A 63 -19.31 22.20 -2.98
C PHE A 63 -19.26 21.71 -4.43
N MET A 64 -19.40 22.62 -5.41
CA MET A 64 -19.31 22.24 -6.84
C MET A 64 -17.89 21.85 -7.24
N ARG A 65 -16.87 22.48 -6.64
CA ARG A 65 -15.47 22.05 -6.81
C ARG A 65 -15.29 20.62 -6.32
N TRP A 66 -15.83 20.29 -5.15
CA TRP A 66 -15.79 18.94 -4.62
C TRP A 66 -16.54 17.93 -5.51
N MET A 67 -17.75 18.26 -5.96
CA MET A 67 -18.55 17.41 -6.86
C MET A 67 -17.84 17.10 -8.19
N TYR A 68 -17.32 18.11 -8.88
CA TYR A 68 -16.58 17.88 -10.14
C TYR A 68 -15.20 17.26 -9.90
N GLY A 69 -14.57 17.61 -8.79
CA GLY A 69 -13.28 17.09 -8.36
C GLY A 69 -13.32 15.61 -8.02
N SER A 70 -14.35 15.15 -7.30
CA SER A 70 -14.48 13.76 -6.85
C SER A 70 -14.50 12.77 -8.02
N VAL A 71 -15.13 13.14 -9.14
CA VAL A 71 -15.13 12.32 -10.37
C VAL A 71 -13.70 12.11 -10.88
N ILE A 72 -12.87 13.16 -10.88
CA ILE A 72 -11.48 13.06 -11.36
C ILE A 72 -10.62 12.29 -10.35
N LEU A 73 -10.77 12.60 -9.06
CA LEU A 73 -10.07 11.92 -7.96
C LEU A 73 -10.41 10.43 -7.89
N SER A 74 -11.61 10.02 -8.33
CA SER A 74 -11.97 8.60 -8.41
C SER A 74 -11.06 7.80 -9.33
N TYR A 75 -10.66 8.37 -10.48
CA TYR A 75 -9.72 7.71 -11.40
C TYR A 75 -8.31 7.64 -10.79
N PHE A 76 -7.86 8.71 -10.11
CA PHE A 76 -6.59 8.71 -9.36
C PHE A 76 -6.57 7.62 -8.30
N SER A 77 -7.61 7.58 -7.47
CA SER A 77 -7.76 6.57 -6.43
C SER A 77 -7.74 5.17 -7.01
N ALA A 78 -8.48 4.91 -8.09
CA ALA A 78 -8.53 3.60 -8.72
C ALA A 78 -7.16 3.14 -9.22
N PHE A 79 -6.41 3.97 -9.96
CA PHE A 79 -5.13 3.53 -10.53
C PHE A 79 -3.98 3.49 -9.52
N LEU A 80 -4.04 4.27 -8.43
CA LEU A 80 -3.04 4.23 -7.35
C LEU A 80 -3.35 3.11 -6.35
N ALA A 81 -4.56 3.07 -5.79
CA ALA A 81 -4.90 2.18 -4.69
C ALA A 81 -5.00 0.72 -5.14
N THR A 82 -5.61 0.44 -6.30
CA THR A 82 -5.83 -0.94 -6.76
C THR A 82 -4.55 -1.77 -6.86
N PRO A 83 -3.50 -1.34 -7.60
CA PRO A 83 -2.27 -2.13 -7.68
C PRO A 83 -1.55 -2.19 -6.32
N LEU A 84 -1.58 -1.11 -5.52
CA LEU A 84 -0.97 -1.13 -4.18
C LEU A 84 -1.64 -2.18 -3.27
N LEU A 85 -2.96 -2.24 -3.25
CA LEU A 85 -3.72 -3.22 -2.46
C LEU A 85 -3.51 -4.67 -2.93
N MET A 86 -3.17 -4.87 -4.21
CA MET A 86 -2.74 -6.19 -4.71
C MET A 86 -1.29 -6.51 -4.33
N LEU A 87 -0.40 -5.52 -4.35
CA LEU A 87 1.03 -5.71 -4.07
C LEU A 87 1.33 -5.94 -2.58
N VAL A 88 0.62 -5.26 -1.67
CA VAL A 88 0.85 -5.38 -0.22
C VAL A 88 0.89 -6.84 0.27
N PRO A 89 -0.14 -7.68 0.02
CA PRO A 89 -0.10 -9.05 0.50
C PRO A 89 0.96 -9.91 -0.23
N MET A 90 1.30 -9.58 -1.49
CA MET A 90 2.42 -10.25 -2.17
C MET A 90 3.75 -9.92 -1.47
N ILE A 91 3.99 -8.65 -1.14
CA ILE A 91 5.20 -8.21 -0.44
C ILE A 91 5.32 -8.92 0.90
N THR A 92 4.22 -9.12 1.61
CA THR A 92 4.21 -9.84 2.88
C THR A 92 4.60 -11.30 2.75
N VAL A 93 4.17 -11.97 1.69
CA VAL A 93 4.56 -13.36 1.44
C VAL A 93 6.03 -13.47 1.01
N TRP A 94 6.50 -12.59 0.14
CA TRP A 94 7.85 -12.67 -0.42
C TRP A 94 8.95 -12.13 0.50
N PHE A 95 8.67 -11.03 1.21
CA PHE A 95 9.65 -10.32 2.03
C PHE A 95 9.40 -10.43 3.53
N GLY A 96 8.31 -11.07 3.95
CA GLY A 96 7.90 -11.09 5.36
C GLY A 96 7.54 -9.72 5.92
N SER A 97 7.44 -8.70 5.07
CA SER A 97 7.21 -7.31 5.46
C SER A 97 5.74 -6.96 5.29
N PHE A 98 5.12 -6.51 6.37
CA PHE A 98 3.75 -6.00 6.35
C PHE A 98 3.76 -4.54 6.79
N PRO A 99 3.13 -3.62 6.01
CA PRO A 99 3.32 -2.18 6.19
C PRO A 99 2.66 -1.61 7.44
N ILE A 100 1.90 -2.41 8.20
CA ILE A 100 1.10 -1.96 9.35
C ILE A 100 1.38 -2.86 10.54
N VAL A 101 1.71 -2.29 11.70
CA VAL A 101 1.71 -3.06 12.94
C VAL A 101 0.25 -3.30 13.35
N ILE A 102 -0.18 -4.57 13.32
CA ILE A 102 -1.54 -4.94 13.70
C ILE A 102 -1.62 -4.91 15.22
N ASN A 103 -2.04 -3.78 15.78
CA ASN A 103 -2.35 -3.62 17.20
C ASN A 103 -3.86 -3.37 17.38
N GLN A 104 -4.31 -3.20 18.63
CA GLN A 104 -5.73 -2.91 18.91
C GLN A 104 -6.27 -1.68 18.18
N TRP A 105 -5.46 -0.63 18.04
CA TRP A 105 -5.85 0.59 17.34
C TRP A 105 -5.98 0.36 15.83
N ALA A 106 -5.08 -0.43 15.24
CA ALA A 106 -5.20 -0.86 13.85
C ALA A 106 -6.49 -1.65 13.62
N ALA A 107 -6.85 -2.56 14.55
CA ALA A 107 -8.10 -3.31 14.47
C ALA A 107 -9.34 -2.40 14.52
N ILE A 108 -9.37 -1.43 15.44
CA ILE A 108 -10.42 -0.40 15.52
C ILE A 108 -10.49 0.40 14.21
N CYS A 109 -9.37 0.96 13.76
CA CYS A 109 -9.31 1.79 12.56
C CYS A 109 -9.77 1.04 11.30
N ILE A 110 -9.31 -0.19 11.10
CA ILE A 110 -9.74 -1.04 9.98
C ILE A 110 -11.24 -1.31 10.05
N THR A 111 -11.77 -1.60 11.24
CA THR A 111 -13.19 -1.90 11.44
C THR A 111 -14.06 -0.68 11.14
N VAL A 112 -13.71 0.46 11.70
CA VAL A 112 -14.42 1.73 11.48
C VAL A 112 -14.34 2.13 10.01
N TYR A 113 -13.16 2.01 9.38
CA TYR A 113 -12.97 2.31 7.97
C TYR A 113 -13.87 1.45 7.07
N TYR A 114 -13.91 0.13 7.28
CA TYR A 114 -14.75 -0.75 6.48
C TYR A 114 -16.25 -0.53 6.75
N ALA A 115 -16.65 -0.33 8.00
CA ALA A 115 -18.04 -0.01 8.33
C ALA A 115 -18.50 1.30 7.66
N ALA A 116 -17.69 2.35 7.72
CA ALA A 116 -17.97 3.62 7.03
C ALA A 116 -18.00 3.45 5.51
N THR A 117 -17.07 2.68 4.95
CA THR A 117 -17.01 2.39 3.52
C THR A 117 -18.26 1.64 3.06
N LEU A 118 -18.74 0.67 3.84
CA LEU A 118 -19.98 -0.06 3.56
C LEU A 118 -21.19 0.88 3.63
N LEU A 119 -21.28 1.70 4.67
CA LEU A 119 -22.38 2.66 4.85
C LEU A 119 -22.48 3.64 3.67
N VAL A 120 -21.35 4.16 3.21
CA VAL A 120 -21.29 5.17 2.13
C VAL A 120 -21.45 4.54 0.75
N ASN A 121 -20.74 3.44 0.45
CA ASN A 121 -20.74 2.85 -0.90
C ASN A 121 -21.94 1.94 -1.17
N TYR A 122 -22.58 1.40 -0.12
CA TYR A 122 -23.75 0.53 -0.23
C TYR A 122 -25.02 1.19 0.30
N TYR A 123 -25.16 2.52 0.14
CA TYR A 123 -26.46 3.17 0.31
C TYR A 123 -27.44 2.66 -0.76
N CYS A 124 -28.20 1.63 -0.39
CA CYS A 124 -29.07 0.88 -1.28
C CYS A 124 -30.52 0.99 -0.80
N HIS A 125 -31.41 1.52 -1.64
CA HIS A 125 -32.86 1.49 -1.36
C HIS A 125 -33.47 0.08 -1.47
N SER A 126 -32.79 -0.85 -2.15
CA SER A 126 -33.24 -2.25 -2.30
C SER A 126 -32.06 -3.22 -2.28
N LEU A 127 -32.30 -4.47 -1.85
CA LEU A 127 -31.29 -5.53 -1.86
C LEU A 127 -30.75 -5.83 -3.27
N GLY A 128 -31.56 -5.58 -4.31
CA GLY A 128 -31.14 -5.73 -5.71
C GLY A 128 -29.98 -4.81 -6.09
N HIS A 129 -29.82 -3.67 -5.42
CA HIS A 129 -28.73 -2.72 -5.69
C HIS A 129 -27.36 -3.25 -5.25
N LEU A 130 -27.31 -4.17 -4.28
CA LEU A 130 -26.05 -4.76 -3.79
C LEU A 130 -25.26 -5.43 -4.93
N LYS A 131 -25.98 -6.11 -5.84
CA LYS A 131 -25.39 -6.72 -7.03
C LYS A 131 -24.70 -5.66 -7.90
N SER A 132 -25.38 -4.54 -8.15
CA SER A 132 -24.83 -3.45 -8.96
C SER A 132 -23.63 -2.79 -8.29
N MET A 133 -23.66 -2.58 -6.98
CA MET A 133 -22.53 -2.03 -6.22
C MET A 133 -21.32 -2.96 -6.23
N TRP A 134 -21.55 -4.27 -6.07
CA TRP A 134 -20.49 -5.26 -6.20
C TRP A 134 -19.85 -5.23 -7.59
N PHE A 135 -20.65 -5.22 -8.67
CA PHE A 135 -20.13 -5.08 -10.03
C PHE A 135 -19.37 -3.78 -10.26
N SER A 136 -19.78 -2.68 -9.62
CA SER A 136 -19.03 -1.42 -9.63
C SER A 136 -17.64 -1.59 -9.03
N GLY A 137 -17.53 -2.28 -7.88
CA GLY A 137 -16.26 -2.63 -7.26
C GLY A 137 -15.36 -3.50 -8.15
N ILE A 138 -15.92 -4.55 -8.75
CA ILE A 138 -15.20 -5.42 -9.70
C ILE A 138 -14.72 -4.60 -10.91
N ALA A 139 -15.58 -3.76 -11.48
CA ALA A 139 -15.21 -2.93 -12.64
C ALA A 139 -14.08 -1.96 -12.31
N ASN A 140 -14.11 -1.32 -11.14
CA ASN A 140 -13.06 -0.38 -10.73
C ASN A 140 -11.72 -1.11 -10.53
N ASN A 141 -11.76 -2.31 -9.95
CA ASN A 141 -10.59 -3.16 -9.76
C ASN A 141 -9.99 -3.67 -11.08
N VAL A 142 -10.80 -3.86 -12.13
CA VAL A 142 -10.30 -4.31 -13.44
C VAL A 142 -9.84 -3.15 -14.34
N LEU A 143 -10.42 -1.96 -14.18
CA LEU A 143 -10.16 -0.80 -15.05
C LEU A 143 -8.98 0.07 -14.61
N TRP A 144 -8.38 -0.18 -13.45
CA TRP A 144 -7.28 0.63 -12.88
C TRP A 144 -6.16 0.91 -13.89
N TYR A 145 -5.75 -0.10 -14.67
CA TYR A 145 -4.69 0.05 -15.67
C TYR A 145 -5.11 0.91 -16.87
N ALA A 146 -6.38 0.83 -17.27
CA ALA A 146 -6.92 1.71 -18.31
C ALA A 146 -6.90 3.17 -17.86
N PHE A 147 -7.14 3.42 -16.57
CA PHE A 147 -7.05 4.75 -15.96
C PHE A 147 -5.60 5.22 -15.81
N LEU A 148 -4.66 4.36 -15.42
CA LEU A 148 -3.23 4.68 -15.40
C LEU A 148 -2.74 5.12 -16.79
N LYS A 149 -3.05 4.33 -17.83
CA LYS A 149 -2.69 4.68 -19.21
C LYS A 149 -3.35 5.99 -19.67
N ALA A 150 -4.59 6.24 -19.25
CA ALA A 150 -5.28 7.47 -19.56
C ALA A 150 -4.63 8.68 -18.88
N MET A 151 -4.23 8.55 -17.62
CA MET A 151 -3.47 9.55 -16.86
C MET A 151 -2.15 9.87 -17.56
N TYR A 152 -1.33 8.84 -17.82
CA TYR A 152 -0.05 8.99 -18.50
C TYR A 152 -0.21 9.72 -19.84
N ARG A 153 -1.17 9.30 -20.67
CA ARG A 153 -1.42 9.94 -21.97
C ARG A 153 -1.97 11.36 -21.88
N ALA A 154 -2.68 11.70 -20.81
CA ALA A 154 -3.21 13.05 -20.61
C ALA A 154 -2.17 14.03 -20.08
N THR A 155 -1.09 13.55 -19.46
CA THR A 155 -0.02 14.36 -18.86
C THR A 155 1.26 14.33 -19.71
N ILE A 156 2.13 13.36 -19.44
CA ILE A 156 3.48 13.26 -19.98
C ILE A 156 3.47 12.70 -21.40
N GLY A 157 2.54 11.79 -21.69
CA GLY A 157 2.44 11.13 -22.99
C GLY A 157 2.15 12.08 -24.15
N ARG A 158 1.64 13.30 -23.92
CA ARG A 158 1.55 14.33 -24.96
C ARG A 158 2.94 14.72 -25.50
N TRP A 159 3.94 14.75 -24.63
CA TRP A 159 5.31 15.16 -24.95
C TRP A 159 6.15 13.98 -25.48
N ILE A 160 5.85 12.75 -25.04
CA ILE A 160 6.60 11.53 -25.42
C ILE A 160 5.99 10.82 -26.63
N ASP A 161 4.68 10.54 -26.60
CA ASP A 161 3.98 9.72 -27.60
C ASP A 161 3.28 10.57 -28.69
N GLY A 162 3.43 11.89 -28.62
CA GLY A 162 2.78 12.84 -29.52
C GLY A 162 1.27 13.02 -29.27
N ASN A 163 0.55 13.41 -30.32
CA ASN A 163 -0.84 13.84 -30.20
C ASN A 163 -1.79 12.70 -29.80
N ILE A 164 -2.77 13.05 -28.95
CA ILE A 164 -3.80 12.12 -28.49
C ILE A 164 -4.76 11.84 -29.65
N VAL A 165 -4.55 10.73 -30.37
CA VAL A 165 -5.47 10.29 -31.42
C VAL A 165 -6.74 9.71 -30.78
N PHE A 166 -7.89 10.27 -31.16
CA PHE A 166 -9.20 9.78 -30.74
C PHE A 166 -9.61 8.61 -31.64
N LYS A 167 -9.62 7.40 -31.08
CA LYS A 167 -10.22 6.23 -31.76
C LYS A 167 -11.66 6.08 -31.30
N VAL A 168 -12.60 6.20 -32.23
CA VAL A 168 -14.02 5.93 -32.00
C VAL A 168 -14.18 4.45 -31.67
N THR A 169 -14.98 4.13 -30.64
CA THR A 169 -15.34 2.73 -30.36
C THR A 169 -16.08 2.17 -31.56
N ALA A 170 -15.61 1.06 -32.10
CA ALA A 170 -16.28 0.38 -33.19
C ALA A 170 -17.70 -0.01 -32.76
N LYS A 171 -18.70 0.35 -33.58
CA LYS A 171 -20.08 -0.10 -33.41
C LYS A 171 -20.25 -1.40 -34.22
N GLY A 172 -20.84 -2.43 -33.62
CA GLY A 172 -21.11 -3.72 -34.27
C GLY A 172 -20.31 -4.90 -33.70
N LEU A 173 -20.82 -6.12 -33.93
CA LEU A 173 -20.17 -7.37 -33.56
C LEU A 173 -18.88 -7.57 -34.38
N GLN A 174 -17.72 -7.22 -33.82
CA GLN A 174 -16.46 -7.74 -34.33
C GLN A 174 -16.28 -9.18 -33.82
N ARG A 175 -16.07 -10.12 -34.75
CA ARG A 175 -15.76 -11.53 -34.42
C ARG A 175 -14.46 -11.60 -33.62
N MET A 176 -14.57 -11.97 -32.35
CA MET A 176 -13.43 -12.32 -31.50
C MET A 176 -12.90 -13.69 -31.90
N GLY A 177 -12.02 -13.73 -32.91
CA GLY A 177 -11.31 -14.95 -33.30
C GLY A 177 -9.99 -15.18 -32.56
N ALA A 178 -9.43 -14.15 -31.92
CA ALA A 178 -8.17 -14.22 -31.20
C ALA A 178 -8.37 -13.84 -29.73
N LEU A 179 -7.67 -14.54 -28.82
CA LEU A 179 -7.63 -14.15 -27.40
C LEU A 179 -7.25 -12.65 -27.32
N PRO A 180 -8.00 -11.83 -26.57
CA PRO A 180 -7.69 -10.41 -26.40
C PRO A 180 -6.52 -10.21 -25.42
N LEU A 181 -5.42 -10.95 -25.56
CA LEU A 181 -4.27 -10.96 -24.65
C LEU A 181 -3.75 -9.54 -24.41
N ARG A 182 -3.67 -8.71 -25.46
CA ARG A 182 -3.26 -7.31 -25.34
C ARG A 182 -4.18 -6.46 -24.45
N ASP A 183 -5.44 -6.84 -24.30
CA ASP A 183 -6.41 -6.08 -23.50
C ASP A 183 -6.46 -6.58 -22.07
N VAL A 184 -6.25 -7.88 -21.86
CA VAL A 184 -6.35 -8.52 -20.55
C VAL A 184 -5.00 -8.85 -19.90
N TRP A 185 -3.87 -8.53 -20.53
CA TRP A 185 -2.55 -8.94 -20.03
C TRP A 185 -2.26 -8.50 -18.60
N MET A 186 -2.74 -7.33 -18.17
CA MET A 186 -2.58 -6.87 -16.79
C MET A 186 -3.38 -7.73 -15.81
N ALA A 187 -4.61 -8.08 -16.17
CA ALA A 187 -5.41 -8.99 -15.37
C ALA A 187 -4.76 -10.39 -15.34
N LEU A 188 -4.20 -10.85 -16.45
CA LEU A 188 -3.45 -12.11 -16.52
C LEU A 188 -2.20 -12.06 -15.63
N PHE A 189 -1.42 -10.99 -15.70
CA PHE A 189 -0.21 -10.80 -14.90
C PHE A 189 -0.55 -10.79 -13.39
N PHE A 190 -1.50 -9.97 -12.95
CA PHE A 190 -1.87 -9.92 -11.54
C PHE A 190 -2.57 -11.20 -11.08
N PHE A 191 -3.39 -11.85 -11.91
CA PHE A 191 -3.99 -13.14 -11.57
C PHE A 191 -2.94 -14.23 -11.36
N THR A 192 -2.01 -14.39 -12.31
CA THR A 192 -0.99 -15.44 -12.25
C THR A 192 0.01 -15.22 -11.12
N THR A 193 0.55 -14.00 -10.99
CA THR A 193 1.50 -13.67 -9.92
C THR A 193 0.85 -13.78 -8.54
N MET A 194 -0.40 -13.33 -8.38
CA MET A 194 -1.15 -13.49 -7.13
C MET A 194 -1.44 -14.96 -6.83
N LEU A 195 -1.81 -15.76 -7.83
CA LEU A 195 -2.10 -17.18 -7.65
C LEU A 195 -0.85 -17.95 -7.19
N VAL A 196 0.29 -17.73 -7.86
CA VAL A 196 1.57 -18.33 -7.48
C VAL A 196 1.97 -17.90 -6.06
N THR A 197 1.83 -16.61 -5.76
CA THR A 197 2.18 -16.09 -4.43
C THR A 197 1.23 -16.64 -3.37
N LEU A 198 -0.06 -16.85 -3.67
CA LEU A 198 -1.03 -17.41 -2.73
C LEU A 198 -0.69 -18.87 -2.41
N ILE A 199 -0.33 -19.66 -3.42
CA ILE A 199 0.12 -21.04 -3.23
C ILE A 199 1.37 -21.07 -2.35
N PHE A 200 2.37 -20.23 -2.65
CA PHE A 200 3.58 -20.13 -1.84
C PHE A 200 3.27 -19.69 -0.40
N GLY A 201 2.39 -18.72 -0.21
CA GLY A 201 1.97 -18.24 1.10
C GLY A 201 1.21 -19.30 1.91
N LEU A 202 0.36 -20.11 1.28
CA LEU A 202 -0.33 -21.25 1.92
C LEU A 202 0.67 -22.33 2.36
N VAL A 203 1.67 -22.60 1.52
CA VAL A 203 2.75 -23.54 1.80
C VAL A 203 3.66 -23.04 2.93
N HIS A 204 3.95 -21.74 2.97
CA HIS A 204 4.67 -21.11 4.07
C HIS A 204 3.87 -21.16 5.37
N TYR A 205 2.56 -20.89 5.29
CA TYR A 205 1.63 -20.97 6.42
C TYR A 205 1.53 -22.38 7.01
N SER A 206 1.59 -23.43 6.18
CA SER A 206 1.51 -24.82 6.67
C SER A 206 2.80 -25.33 7.35
N ARG A 207 3.94 -24.66 7.12
CA ARG A 207 5.25 -25.07 7.65
C ARG A 207 5.73 -24.25 8.85
N GLY A 208 5.21 -23.04 9.03
CA GLY A 208 5.64 -22.11 10.07
C GLY A 208 4.52 -21.74 11.05
N PRO A 209 4.85 -21.02 12.13
CA PRO A 209 3.84 -20.44 13.01
C PRO A 209 2.97 -19.44 12.23
N ALA A 210 1.65 -19.54 12.41
CA ALA A 210 0.66 -18.67 11.79
C ALA A 210 0.83 -17.22 12.27
N SER A 211 1.60 -16.41 11.53
CA SER A 211 1.70 -14.99 11.82
C SER A 211 0.41 -14.27 11.38
N THR A 212 -0.05 -13.33 12.21
CA THR A 212 -1.25 -12.53 11.94
C THR A 212 -1.19 -11.82 10.58
N PRO A 213 -0.07 -11.17 10.21
CA PRO A 213 0.04 -10.49 8.91
C PRO A 213 -0.04 -11.45 7.72
N LEU A 214 0.56 -12.64 7.83
CA LEU A 214 0.49 -13.65 6.78
C LEU A 214 -0.95 -14.13 6.59
N THR A 215 -1.64 -14.49 7.68
CA THR A 215 -3.02 -15.00 7.63
C THR A 215 -3.97 -14.00 6.96
N ILE A 216 -3.88 -12.73 7.36
CA ILE A 216 -4.70 -11.66 6.76
C ILE A 216 -4.34 -11.48 5.28
N SER A 217 -3.04 -11.49 4.95
CA SER A 217 -2.59 -11.35 3.56
C SER A 217 -3.18 -12.44 2.66
N LEU A 218 -3.19 -13.70 3.08
CA LEU A 218 -3.75 -14.82 2.30
C LEU A 218 -5.23 -14.61 1.94
N ILE A 219 -6.03 -14.08 2.87
CA ILE A 219 -7.45 -13.77 2.64
C ILE A 219 -7.61 -12.64 1.64
N PHE A 220 -6.84 -11.56 1.82
CA PHE A 220 -6.86 -10.44 0.87
C PHE A 220 -6.41 -10.85 -0.53
N MET A 221 -5.48 -11.80 -0.65
CA MET A 221 -5.08 -12.36 -1.95
C MET A 221 -6.20 -13.15 -2.60
N ALA A 222 -6.87 -14.03 -1.84
CA ALA A 222 -8.03 -14.79 -2.34
C ALA A 222 -9.13 -13.85 -2.86
N MET A 223 -9.36 -12.74 -2.17
CA MET A 223 -10.28 -11.70 -2.63
C MET A 223 -9.80 -10.99 -3.91
N ASN A 224 -8.54 -10.55 -3.94
CA ASN A 224 -7.97 -9.80 -5.05
C ASN A 224 -7.80 -10.63 -6.34
N LEU A 225 -7.82 -11.97 -6.24
CA LEU A 225 -7.85 -12.87 -7.39
C LEU A 225 -9.17 -12.78 -8.16
N LEU A 226 -10.29 -12.57 -7.47
CA LEU A 226 -11.64 -12.71 -8.06
C LEU A 226 -11.92 -11.71 -9.19
N PRO A 227 -11.65 -10.40 -9.08
CA PRO A 227 -11.91 -9.47 -10.17
C PRO A 227 -11.13 -9.82 -11.44
N ASN A 228 -9.85 -10.18 -11.29
CA ASN A 228 -8.99 -10.56 -12.41
C ASN A 228 -9.45 -11.88 -13.04
N TYR A 229 -9.80 -12.87 -12.21
CA TYR A 229 -10.37 -14.14 -12.68
C TYR A 229 -11.66 -13.94 -13.47
N LEU A 230 -12.60 -13.13 -12.96
CA LEU A 230 -13.88 -12.88 -13.62
C LEU A 230 -13.69 -12.23 -14.99
N LEU A 231 -12.74 -11.29 -15.13
CA LEU A 231 -12.41 -10.72 -16.43
C LEU A 231 -11.84 -11.78 -17.38
N LEU A 232 -10.89 -12.60 -16.92
CA LEU A 232 -10.25 -13.62 -17.74
C LEU A 232 -11.25 -14.70 -18.16
N GLN A 233 -12.07 -15.18 -17.24
CA GLN A 233 -13.16 -16.11 -17.53
C GLN A 233 -14.09 -15.50 -18.58
N TYR A 234 -14.54 -14.26 -18.39
CA TYR A 234 -15.43 -13.61 -19.36
C TYR A 234 -14.79 -13.43 -20.75
N ALA A 235 -13.49 -13.14 -20.81
CA ALA A 235 -12.76 -12.94 -22.05
C ALA A 235 -12.47 -14.26 -22.80
N LEU A 236 -12.29 -15.37 -22.09
CA LEU A 236 -11.93 -16.67 -22.66
C LEU A 236 -13.15 -17.58 -22.87
N TRP A 237 -14.07 -17.59 -21.91
CA TRP A 237 -15.18 -18.53 -21.85
C TRP A 237 -16.48 -17.86 -21.39
N ARG A 238 -17.37 -17.59 -22.35
CA ARG A 238 -18.53 -16.69 -22.20
C ARG A 238 -19.94 -17.33 -22.04
N PRO A 239 -20.13 -18.58 -21.57
CA PRO A 239 -21.48 -19.13 -21.41
C PRO A 239 -22.24 -18.34 -20.33
N ARG A 240 -23.30 -17.63 -20.77
CA ARG A 240 -24.03 -16.64 -19.96
C ARG A 240 -24.51 -17.22 -18.62
N VAL A 241 -25.04 -18.45 -18.65
CA VAL A 241 -25.57 -19.12 -17.45
C VAL A 241 -24.46 -19.42 -16.44
N LEU A 242 -23.35 -20.00 -16.91
CA LEU A 242 -22.20 -20.32 -16.06
C LEU A 242 -21.57 -19.04 -15.51
N PHE A 243 -21.34 -18.02 -16.34
CA PHE A 243 -20.74 -16.77 -15.89
C PHE A 243 -21.60 -16.09 -14.81
N ASN A 244 -22.92 -16.08 -14.99
CA ASN A 244 -23.83 -15.57 -13.96
C ASN A 244 -23.78 -16.37 -12.65
N ALA A 245 -23.67 -17.70 -12.73
CA ALA A 245 -23.51 -18.54 -11.55
C ALA A 245 -22.19 -18.25 -10.83
N VAL A 246 -21.09 -18.16 -11.58
CA VAL A 246 -19.77 -17.83 -11.04
C VAL A 246 -19.76 -16.43 -10.41
N CYS A 247 -20.40 -15.43 -11.01
CA CYS A 247 -20.54 -14.11 -10.39
C CYS A 247 -21.28 -14.16 -9.05
N LYS A 248 -22.36 -14.97 -8.93
CA LYS A 248 -23.09 -15.10 -7.67
C LYS A 248 -22.23 -15.75 -6.57
N VAL A 249 -21.50 -16.81 -6.93
CA VAL A 249 -20.56 -17.48 -6.02
C VAL A 249 -19.43 -16.53 -5.63
N ALA A 250 -18.83 -15.82 -6.58
CA ALA A 250 -17.77 -14.86 -6.33
C ALA A 250 -18.25 -13.71 -5.44
N MET A 251 -19.48 -13.22 -5.62
CA MET A 251 -20.07 -12.19 -4.76
C MET A 251 -20.16 -12.67 -3.32
N PHE A 252 -20.77 -13.85 -3.09
CA PHE A 252 -20.84 -14.44 -1.75
C PHE A 252 -19.45 -14.68 -1.15
N LEU A 253 -18.52 -15.22 -1.94
CA LEU A 253 -17.16 -15.48 -1.51
C LEU A 253 -16.42 -14.19 -1.13
N THR A 254 -16.52 -13.11 -1.92
CA THR A 254 -15.92 -11.82 -1.56
C THR A 254 -16.47 -11.27 -0.25
N THR A 255 -17.79 -11.38 -0.02
CA THR A 255 -18.41 -10.92 1.22
C THR A 255 -17.98 -11.77 2.41
N ALA A 256 -17.94 -13.10 2.26
CA ALA A 256 -17.52 -14.02 3.31
C ALA A 256 -16.03 -13.80 3.69
N LEU A 257 -15.15 -13.66 2.70
CA LEU A 257 -13.72 -13.38 2.93
C LEU A 257 -13.50 -12.01 3.58
N MET A 258 -14.29 -11.00 3.21
CA MET A 258 -14.26 -9.70 3.87
C MET A 258 -14.61 -9.79 5.35
N ILE A 259 -15.70 -10.47 5.69
CA ILE A 259 -16.13 -10.67 7.07
C ILE A 259 -15.06 -11.47 7.84
N LEU A 260 -14.54 -12.54 7.23
CA LEU A 260 -13.48 -13.35 7.82
C LEU A 260 -12.22 -12.52 8.10
N GLY A 261 -11.79 -11.69 7.16
CA GLY A 261 -10.65 -10.80 7.34
C GLY A 261 -10.85 -9.83 8.50
N LEU A 262 -12.05 -9.24 8.62
CA LEU A 262 -12.41 -8.35 9.72
C LEU A 262 -12.36 -9.08 11.07
N VAL A 263 -12.96 -10.28 11.16
CA VAL A 263 -12.98 -11.10 12.37
C VAL A 263 -11.56 -11.49 12.78
N LEU A 264 -10.73 -11.93 11.83
CA LEU A 264 -9.36 -12.34 12.11
C LEU A 264 -8.46 -11.22 12.57
N VAL A 265 -8.69 -9.98 12.12
CA VAL A 265 -7.98 -8.80 12.66
C VAL A 265 -8.22 -8.68 14.17
N TRP A 266 -9.43 -8.98 14.66
CA TRP A 266 -9.76 -8.98 16.09
C TRP A 266 -9.33 -10.25 16.84
N CYS A 267 -9.28 -11.39 16.18
CA CYS A 267 -8.85 -12.65 16.81
C CYS A 267 -7.33 -12.76 16.91
N LEU A 268 -6.59 -12.22 15.95
CA LEU A 268 -5.16 -12.46 15.78
C LEU A 268 -4.27 -11.27 16.13
N TYR A 269 -4.81 -10.08 16.47
CA TYR A 269 -3.93 -9.01 16.94
C TYR A 269 -3.23 -9.44 18.26
N PRO A 270 -1.92 -9.21 18.41
CA PRO A 270 -1.20 -9.56 19.62
C PRO A 270 -1.77 -8.74 20.78
N ARG A 271 -2.41 -9.44 21.72
CA ARG A 271 -3.02 -8.83 22.92
C ARG A 271 -1.98 -8.48 23.99
N SER A 272 -0.81 -9.11 23.94
CA SER A 272 0.29 -8.89 24.88
C SER A 272 1.63 -8.92 24.14
N TYR A 273 2.46 -7.90 24.38
CA TYR A 273 3.86 -7.91 23.95
C TYR A 273 4.69 -8.56 25.06
N ASN A 274 5.53 -9.53 24.72
CA ASN A 274 6.52 -10.03 25.65
C ASN A 274 7.67 -9.00 25.73
N PHE A 275 7.56 -8.06 26.66
CA PHE A 275 8.56 -7.02 26.86
C PHE A 275 9.94 -7.59 27.22
N GLY A 276 10.02 -8.78 27.83
CA GLY A 276 11.29 -9.46 28.10
C GLY A 276 12.00 -9.89 26.81
N ALA A 277 11.26 -10.46 25.86
CA ALA A 277 11.81 -10.81 24.55
C ALA A 277 12.19 -9.57 23.71
N ALA A 278 11.38 -8.51 23.80
CA ALA A 278 11.68 -7.23 23.15
C ALA A 278 12.94 -6.57 23.74
N LEU A 279 13.09 -6.59 25.06
CA LEU A 279 14.28 -6.10 25.76
C LEU A 279 15.52 -6.91 25.35
N GLY A 280 15.43 -8.24 25.32
CA GLY A 280 16.52 -9.11 24.87
C GLY A 280 16.95 -8.81 23.43
N SER A 281 15.99 -8.57 22.53
CA SER A 281 16.28 -8.17 21.14
C SER A 281 16.91 -6.77 21.05
N GLY A 282 16.50 -5.84 21.91
CA GLY A 282 17.09 -4.50 22.01
C GLY A 282 18.54 -4.52 22.50
N VAL A 283 18.83 -5.34 23.52
CA VAL A 283 20.20 -5.57 24.01
C VAL A 283 21.05 -6.22 22.93
N PHE A 284 20.52 -7.24 22.24
CA PHE A 284 21.20 -7.88 21.12
C PHE A 284 21.51 -6.89 20.00
N PHE A 285 20.58 -5.98 19.67
CA PHE A 285 20.84 -4.92 18.69
C PHE A 285 22.01 -4.04 19.13
N LEU A 286 22.06 -3.58 20.38
CA LEU A 286 23.20 -2.80 20.89
C LEU A 286 24.51 -3.57 20.78
N ASP A 287 24.48 -4.87 21.07
CA ASP A 287 25.64 -5.73 20.85
C ASP A 287 26.05 -5.67 19.39
N THR A 288 25.15 -5.86 18.43
CA THR A 288 25.47 -5.77 17.00
C THR A 288 26.04 -4.42 16.57
N GLN A 289 25.90 -3.33 17.33
CA GLN A 289 26.47 -2.03 16.95
C GLN A 289 27.86 -1.79 17.55
N ARG A 290 28.40 -2.72 18.35
CA ARG A 290 29.73 -2.56 18.98
C ARG A 290 30.85 -2.47 17.95
N VAL A 291 31.71 -1.47 18.12
CA VAL A 291 32.90 -1.21 17.33
C VAL A 291 34.14 -1.55 18.17
N GLY A 292 35.30 -1.77 17.59
CA GLY A 292 36.55 -2.06 18.31
C GLY A 292 36.86 -3.56 18.45
N ALA A 293 37.69 -3.90 19.43
CA ALA A 293 37.99 -5.30 19.76
C ALA A 293 36.80 -5.94 20.48
N LEU A 294 36.30 -7.04 19.95
CA LEU A 294 35.17 -7.79 20.51
C LEU A 294 35.67 -8.88 21.47
N PRO A 295 34.92 -9.17 22.54
CA PRO A 295 35.27 -10.23 23.49
C PRO A 295 35.14 -11.62 22.84
N ALA A 296 35.85 -12.61 23.39
CA ALA A 296 35.90 -13.96 22.83
C ALA A 296 34.56 -14.72 22.89
N ASP A 297 33.69 -14.37 23.84
CA ASP A 297 32.35 -14.93 24.07
C ASP A 297 31.23 -14.07 23.45
N TYR A 298 31.56 -13.24 22.45
CA TYR A 298 30.64 -12.28 21.88
C TYR A 298 29.46 -12.97 21.15
N PRO A 299 28.20 -12.60 21.45
CA PRO A 299 27.02 -13.36 21.04
C PRO A 299 26.66 -13.24 19.56
N VAL A 300 27.28 -12.32 18.81
CA VAL A 300 26.95 -12.06 17.40
C VAL A 300 28.00 -12.70 16.48
N SER A 301 27.72 -13.90 15.99
CA SER A 301 28.67 -14.74 15.24
C SER A 301 29.17 -14.15 13.90
N TRP A 302 28.39 -13.28 13.27
CA TRP A 302 28.73 -12.66 11.98
C TRP A 302 29.49 -11.34 12.12
N ARG A 303 29.90 -10.97 13.33
CA ARG A 303 30.65 -9.74 13.64
C ARG A 303 32.04 -10.06 14.16
N GLY A 304 33.01 -9.29 13.68
CA GLY A 304 34.40 -9.33 14.12
C GLY A 304 34.92 -7.95 14.50
N ASN A 305 36.17 -7.90 14.93
CA ASN A 305 36.84 -6.66 15.32
C ASN A 305 36.77 -5.61 14.21
N SER A 306 36.48 -4.36 14.56
CA SER A 306 36.35 -3.25 13.60
C SER A 306 36.96 -1.96 14.16
N PHE A 307 37.44 -1.04 13.30
CA PHE A 307 37.99 0.28 13.68
C PHE A 307 39.03 0.27 14.83
N LEU A 308 39.94 -0.70 14.83
CA LEU A 308 40.96 -0.87 15.88
C LEU A 308 41.93 0.32 16.00
N SER A 309 42.17 1.06 14.91
CA SER A 309 43.03 2.26 14.90
C SER A 309 42.37 3.49 15.53
N GLU A 310 41.04 3.50 15.66
CA GLU A 310 40.23 4.63 16.12
C GLU A 310 39.62 4.36 17.51
N GLN A 311 40.13 3.36 18.22
CA GLN A 311 39.57 2.86 19.49
C GLN A 311 39.45 3.94 20.58
N LYS A 312 40.27 5.00 20.50
CA LYS A 312 40.23 6.16 21.42
C LYS A 312 39.12 7.17 21.11
N SER A 313 38.52 7.11 19.92
CA SER A 313 37.50 8.06 19.42
C SER A 313 36.09 7.50 19.48
N ALA A 314 35.94 6.19 19.73
CA ALA A 314 34.65 5.51 19.76
C ALA A 314 33.97 5.72 21.13
N ILE A 315 32.79 6.32 21.13
CA ILE A 315 31.94 6.46 22.33
C ILE A 315 31.30 5.11 22.62
N TRP A 316 31.74 4.47 23.71
CA TRP A 316 31.15 3.23 24.21
C TRP A 316 29.87 3.54 24.99
N VAL A 317 28.80 2.78 24.77
CA VAL A 317 27.72 2.68 25.76
C VAL A 317 28.31 1.91 26.95
N ALA A 318 28.71 2.69 27.95
CA ALA A 318 29.69 2.37 28.97
C ALA A 318 29.60 0.95 29.57
N TYR A 319 30.76 0.31 29.74
CA TYR A 319 31.07 -0.53 30.91
C TYR A 319 32.37 0.02 31.51
N ASN A 320 32.42 0.18 32.84
CA ASN A 320 33.63 0.57 33.56
C ASN A 320 34.69 -0.52 33.35
N SER A 321 35.53 -0.34 32.34
CA SER A 321 36.76 -1.10 32.16
C SER A 321 37.90 -0.19 32.56
N THR A 322 38.63 -0.57 33.60
CA THR A 322 39.91 0.04 33.93
C THR A 322 41.01 -0.86 33.37
N THR A 323 41.84 -0.30 32.52
CA THR A 323 43.05 -0.94 32.02
C THR A 323 44.17 -0.75 33.04
N ASN A 324 44.82 -1.83 33.48
CA ASN A 324 46.02 -1.68 34.30
C ASN A 324 47.22 -1.25 33.43
N SER A 325 48.33 -0.86 34.07
CA SER A 325 49.57 -0.41 33.42
C SER A 325 50.24 -1.44 32.50
N ASN A 326 49.74 -2.68 32.47
CA ASN A 326 50.22 -3.76 31.60
C ASN A 326 49.26 -4.04 30.44
N GLY A 327 48.26 -3.18 30.20
CA GLY A 327 47.32 -3.28 29.09
C GLY A 327 46.26 -4.38 29.24
N GLN A 328 46.13 -4.99 30.42
CA GLN A 328 45.06 -5.96 30.69
C GLN A 328 43.77 -5.24 31.10
N VAL A 329 42.66 -5.59 30.43
CA VAL A 329 41.32 -5.09 30.73
C VAL A 329 40.76 -5.90 31.90
N ILE A 330 40.60 -5.26 33.06
CA ILE A 330 39.92 -5.86 34.21
C ILE A 330 38.43 -5.52 34.10
N VAL A 331 37.60 -6.55 33.95
CA VAL A 331 36.13 -6.41 33.90
C VAL A 331 35.58 -6.68 35.29
N SER A 332 35.19 -5.64 36.01
CA SER A 332 34.47 -5.81 37.28
C SER A 332 33.05 -6.32 37.02
N PRO A 333 32.53 -7.27 37.81
CA PRO A 333 31.15 -7.72 37.66
C PRO A 333 30.17 -6.55 37.89
N PRO A 334 29.04 -6.50 37.16
CA PRO A 334 28.09 -5.40 37.30
C PRO A 334 27.48 -5.39 38.70
N PRO A 335 27.29 -4.22 39.33
CA PRO A 335 26.54 -4.13 40.58
C PRO A 335 25.07 -4.54 40.37
N PRO A 336 24.35 -4.94 41.43
CA PRO A 336 22.94 -5.31 41.34
C PRO A 336 22.08 -4.18 40.75
N PHE A 337 21.04 -4.56 40.01
CA PHE A 337 20.22 -3.68 39.18
C PHE A 337 19.52 -2.57 40.00
N SER A 338 19.65 -1.32 39.57
CA SER A 338 18.90 -0.14 40.07
C SER A 338 18.43 0.73 38.90
N PHE A 339 17.22 1.28 39.02
CA PHE A 339 16.61 2.20 38.06
C PHE A 339 17.37 3.53 37.91
N ASP A 340 18.19 3.91 38.89
CA ASP A 340 18.97 5.16 38.82
C ASP A 340 20.06 5.10 37.73
N ASN A 341 20.42 3.90 37.28
CA ASN A 341 21.45 3.69 36.25
C ASN A 341 20.89 3.62 34.82
N LEU A 342 19.57 3.80 34.62
CA LEU A 342 18.91 3.59 33.33
C LEU A 342 19.20 4.69 32.29
N PHE A 343 19.47 5.92 32.74
CA PHE A 343 19.65 7.10 31.85
C PHE A 343 20.84 7.99 32.21
N GLY A 344 21.80 7.51 33.01
CA GLY A 344 22.87 8.38 33.51
C GLY A 344 24.11 7.67 34.01
N ARG A 345 24.77 6.85 33.17
CA ARG A 345 26.21 6.66 33.36
C ARG A 345 26.87 7.96 32.91
N ARG A 346 27.41 8.76 33.86
CA ARG A 346 28.23 9.93 33.53
C ARG A 346 29.27 9.49 32.50
N LEU A 347 29.37 10.23 31.40
CA LEU A 347 30.46 10.09 30.43
C LEU A 347 31.76 10.32 31.21
N GLN A 348 32.43 9.25 31.64
CA GLN A 348 33.79 9.34 32.14
C GLN A 348 34.70 9.48 30.92
N GLN A 349 35.01 10.74 30.60
CA GLN A 349 36.21 11.07 29.86
C GLN A 349 37.40 10.53 30.67
N GLN A 350 38.17 9.59 30.12
CA GLN A 350 39.45 9.23 30.72
C GLN A 350 40.31 10.49 30.74
N SER A 351 40.76 10.88 31.94
CA SER A 351 41.67 12.00 32.19
C SER A 351 43.05 11.72 31.60
N GLY A 352 43.16 11.85 30.28
CA GLY A 352 44.39 11.62 29.53
C GLY A 352 44.29 12.30 28.18
N GLY A 353 44.29 13.64 28.18
CA GLY A 353 44.21 14.40 26.93
C GLY A 353 44.01 15.91 27.01
N ASP A 354 44.22 16.57 28.15
CA ASP A 354 44.08 18.04 28.26
C ASP A 354 45.35 18.81 27.85
N GLN A 355 46.21 18.21 27.01
CA GLN A 355 47.39 18.91 26.49
C GLN A 355 47.10 19.61 25.16
N TRP A 356 46.21 19.07 24.34
CA TRP A 356 45.84 19.66 23.04
C TRP A 356 44.90 20.88 23.15
N LEU A 357 44.07 20.96 24.20
CA LEU A 357 43.20 22.11 24.43
C LEU A 357 43.97 23.35 24.94
N ASN A 358 45.08 23.15 25.66
CA ASN A 358 45.94 24.24 26.12
C ASN A 358 46.83 24.80 24.99
N ASP A 359 47.19 24.00 24.00
CA ASP A 359 47.98 24.45 22.83
C ASP A 359 47.16 25.29 21.83
N LEU A 360 45.82 25.18 21.86
CA LEU A 360 44.92 25.89 20.93
C LEU A 360 44.37 27.21 21.47
N PHE A 361 44.40 27.42 22.79
CA PHE A 361 43.83 28.59 23.45
C PHE A 361 44.72 29.16 24.56
N GLY A 362 46.04 28.95 24.48
CA GLY A 362 47.01 29.59 25.36
C GLY A 362 47.05 31.09 25.10
N ASP A 363 46.36 31.85 25.94
CA ASP A 363 46.39 33.31 25.98
C ASP A 363 47.82 33.83 26.13
N GLN A 364 48.20 34.73 25.22
CA GLN A 364 49.16 35.78 25.52
C GLN A 364 48.53 36.70 26.57
N GLU A 365 49.17 36.89 27.73
CA GLU A 365 49.16 38.19 28.38
C GLU A 365 50.38 38.38 29.29
N THR A 366 51.13 39.44 28.97
CA THR A 366 52.27 40.10 29.65
C THR A 366 53.64 39.43 29.68
#